data_AF-A0A7G1HKK9-F1
#
_entry.id   AF-A0A7G1HKK9-F1
#
_cell.length_a   1.000
_cell.length_b   1.000
_cell.length_c   1.000
_cell.angle_alpha   90.00
_cell.angle_beta   90.00
_cell.angle_gamma   90.00
#
_symmetry.space_group_name_H-M   'P 1'
#
loop_
_entity.id
_entity.type
_entity.pdbx_description
1 polymer ?
#
loop_
_entity_poly.entity_id
_entity_poly.type
_entity_poly.pdbx_seq_one_letter_code
_entity_poly.pdbx_strand_id
1 'polypeptide(L)'
;MALINDYLEKIRLVMASIENDLGVHFSEEVWKFGEKVSYQSLILRVKVEVIFTLERKSEVSLHIGEYRRDFGRTIYKKIGLSFKRTKEAIKREVMKRLGLKNVMEYVKNISDFRKEKEAIKEKDECIDNIFKHYLPFRKSYLDGLFARYGSTSFDVDISRKKITICGNDVDFVIQIVAYAKKLIDEKNA
;
A
#
# COMPACT_ATOMS: atom_id res chain seq x y z
N MET A 1 32.24 -9.28 23.30
CA MET A 1 31.53 -7.97 23.34
C MET A 1 32.25 -6.89 22.53
N ALA A 2 33.57 -6.66 22.69
CA ALA A 2 34.31 -5.64 21.92
C ALA A 2 34.11 -5.71 20.39
N LEU A 3 34.17 -6.92 19.81
CA LEU A 3 34.06 -7.13 18.36
C LEU A 3 32.68 -6.78 17.76
N ILE A 4 31.59 -6.92 18.55
CA ILE A 4 30.24 -6.60 18.10
C ILE A 4 30.05 -5.08 18.07
N ASN A 5 30.56 -4.38 19.09
CA ASN A 5 30.51 -2.92 19.15
C ASN A 5 31.28 -2.29 17.97
N ASP A 6 32.45 -2.82 17.61
CA ASP A 6 33.21 -2.36 16.44
C ASP A 6 32.44 -2.54 15.12
N TYR A 7 31.71 -3.65 14.98
CA TYR A 7 30.88 -3.89 13.80
C TYR A 7 29.65 -2.97 13.75
N LEU A 8 29.02 -2.71 14.89
CA LEU A 8 27.90 -1.77 14.96
C LEU A 8 28.34 -0.35 14.58
N GLU A 9 29.47 0.11 15.11
CA GLU A 9 30.00 1.44 14.78
C GLU A 9 30.34 1.55 13.29
N LYS A 10 30.91 0.49 12.72
CA LYS A 10 31.16 0.42 11.29
C LYS A 10 29.88 0.46 10.47
N ILE A 11 28.83 -0.25 10.89
CA ILE A 11 27.51 -0.22 10.22
C ILE A 11 26.92 1.18 10.28
N ARG A 12 26.97 1.86 11.43
CA ARG A 12 26.50 3.24 11.59
C ARG A 12 27.18 4.18 10.61
N LEU A 13 28.51 4.09 10.49
CA LEU A 13 29.26 4.90 9.53
C LEU A 13 28.93 4.59 8.06
N VAL A 14 28.67 3.32 7.73
CA VAL A 14 28.17 2.93 6.40
C VAL A 14 26.80 3.56 6.16
N MET A 15 25.87 3.41 7.10
CA MET A 15 24.50 3.88 6.95
C MET A 15 24.42 5.40 6.89
N ALA A 16 25.15 6.14 7.74
CA ALA A 16 25.23 7.60 7.64
C ALA A 16 25.75 8.05 6.26
N SER A 17 26.68 7.31 5.66
CA SER A 17 27.16 7.61 4.31
C SER A 17 26.13 7.26 3.22
N ILE A 18 25.31 6.23 3.42
CA ILE A 18 24.20 5.86 2.53
C ILE A 18 23.07 6.89 2.63
N GLU A 19 22.74 7.35 3.84
CA GLU A 19 21.74 8.40 4.09
C GLU A 19 22.06 9.67 3.32
N ASN A 20 23.31 10.12 3.39
CA ASN A 20 23.79 11.27 2.64
C ASN A 20 23.69 11.07 1.12
N ASP A 21 24.03 9.89 0.60
CA ASP A 21 23.90 9.58 -0.83
C ASP A 21 22.43 9.56 -1.30
N LEU A 22 21.51 9.12 -0.44
CA LEU A 22 20.10 8.96 -0.77
C LEU A 22 19.27 10.21 -0.46
N GLY A 23 19.77 11.12 0.39
CA GLY A 23 18.99 12.24 0.93
C GLY A 23 17.84 11.79 1.83
N VAL A 24 18.02 10.69 2.57
CA VAL A 24 17.00 10.06 3.41
C VAL A 24 17.59 9.80 4.78
N HIS A 25 16.80 10.01 5.84
CA HIS A 25 17.18 9.64 7.21
C HIS A 25 16.50 8.33 7.63
N PHE A 26 17.25 7.43 8.27
CA PHE A 26 16.73 6.22 8.88
C PHE A 26 16.87 6.29 10.41
N SER A 27 15.82 5.86 11.11
CA SER A 27 15.87 5.60 12.54
C SER A 27 16.51 4.23 12.79
N GLU A 28 17.54 4.22 13.64
CA GLU A 28 18.21 2.99 14.09
C GLU A 28 17.39 2.30 15.19
N GLU A 29 17.31 0.98 15.12
CA GLU A 29 16.78 0.13 16.18
C GLU A 29 17.69 -1.10 16.33
N VAL A 30 18.18 -1.34 17.54
CA VAL A 30 19.11 -2.43 17.85
C VAL A 30 18.38 -3.54 18.59
N TRP A 31 18.50 -4.77 18.09
CA TRP A 31 17.79 -5.94 18.59
C TRP A 31 18.78 -6.98 19.15
N LYS A 32 18.31 -7.78 20.12
CA LYS A 32 19.02 -8.95 20.68
C LYS A 32 20.49 -8.67 21.02
N PHE A 33 20.74 -7.76 21.97
CA PHE A 33 22.10 -7.43 22.43
C PHE A 33 23.09 -7.01 21.32
N GLY A 34 22.59 -6.44 20.22
CA GLY A 34 23.44 -6.00 19.10
C GLY A 34 23.65 -7.04 18.01
N GLU A 35 23.02 -8.21 18.07
CA GLU A 35 23.12 -9.23 17.02
C GLU A 35 22.39 -8.85 15.73
N LYS A 36 21.47 -7.88 15.81
CA LYS A 36 20.74 -7.36 14.65
C LYS A 36 20.53 -5.86 14.83
N VAL A 37 20.77 -5.09 13.78
CA VAL A 37 20.45 -3.66 13.73
C VAL A 37 19.60 -3.36 12.51
N SER A 38 18.51 -2.65 12.70
CA SER A 38 17.60 -2.22 11.65
C SER A 38 17.60 -0.70 11.52
N TYR A 39 17.58 -0.24 10.28
CA TYR A 39 17.48 1.16 9.89
C TYR A 39 16.17 1.32 9.14
N GLN A 40 15.23 2.06 9.70
CA GLN A 40 13.88 2.22 9.16
C GLN A 40 13.60 3.68 8.78
N SER A 41 12.94 3.89 7.65
CA SER A 41 12.47 5.21 7.22
C SER A 41 11.08 5.10 6.63
N LEU A 42 10.33 6.20 6.69
CA LEU A 42 9.03 6.32 6.06
C LEU A 42 9.10 7.36 4.94
N ILE A 43 9.22 6.90 3.70
CA ILE A 43 9.41 7.76 2.54
C ILE A 43 8.11 7.76 1.74
N LEU A 44 7.48 8.92 1.51
CA LEU A 44 6.18 9.01 0.81
C LEU A 44 5.13 8.04 1.38
N ARG A 45 5.12 7.89 2.71
CA ARG A 45 4.28 6.93 3.47
C ARG A 45 4.56 5.45 3.19
N VAL A 46 5.66 5.10 2.55
CA VAL A 46 6.10 3.71 2.30
C VAL A 46 7.25 3.37 3.26
N LYS A 47 7.12 2.26 3.99
CA LYS A 47 8.17 1.79 4.90
C LYS A 47 9.38 1.30 4.08
N VAL A 48 10.56 1.79 4.41
CA VAL A 48 11.84 1.29 3.90
C VAL A 48 12.66 0.82 5.10
N GLU A 49 13.17 -0.40 5.05
CA GLU A 49 13.90 -0.99 6.16
C GLU A 49 15.13 -1.74 5.65
N VAL A 50 16.30 -1.38 6.17
CA VAL A 50 17.57 -2.08 5.95
C VAL A 50 17.97 -2.76 7.25
N ILE A 51 18.22 -4.07 7.21
CA ILE A 51 18.51 -4.87 8.39
C ILE A 51 19.88 -5.51 8.22
N PHE A 52 20.77 -5.29 9.18
CA PHE A 52 22.03 -6.02 9.30
C PHE A 52 21.89 -7.08 10.39
N THR A 53 22.25 -8.32 10.06
CA THR A 53 22.33 -9.45 10.99
C THR A 53 23.80 -9.80 11.19
N LEU A 54 24.25 -9.75 12.44
CA LEU A 54 25.64 -9.96 12.87
C LEU A 54 25.91 -11.39 13.39
N GLU A 55 24.92 -12.28 13.39
CA GLU A 55 25.06 -13.69 13.80
C GLU A 55 26.02 -14.50 12.88
N ARG A 56 26.07 -15.84 13.05
CA ARG A 56 26.98 -16.80 12.37
C ARG A 56 27.18 -16.57 10.86
N LYS A 57 26.20 -15.98 10.17
CA LYS A 57 26.35 -15.45 8.82
C LYS A 57 25.98 -13.98 8.85
N SER A 58 26.99 -13.15 8.62
CA SER A 58 26.83 -11.72 8.41
C SER A 58 26.00 -11.47 7.16
N GLU A 59 24.83 -10.87 7.32
CA GLU A 59 23.85 -10.67 6.26
C GLU A 59 23.26 -9.28 6.34
N VAL A 60 22.82 -8.76 5.20
CA VAL A 60 22.03 -7.54 5.12
C VAL A 60 20.83 -7.75 4.22
N SER A 61 19.66 -7.28 4.67
CA SER A 61 18.43 -7.29 3.88
C SER A 61 17.83 -5.90 3.71
N LEU A 62 17.09 -5.72 2.62
CA LEU A 62 16.29 -4.54 2.30
C LEU A 62 14.84 -4.98 2.17
N HIS A 63 13.95 -4.25 2.83
CA HIS A 63 12.51 -4.39 2.78
C HIS A 63 11.89 -3.05 2.36
N ILE A 64 11.03 -3.05 1.36
CA ILE A 64 10.27 -1.86 0.94
C ILE A 64 8.80 -2.22 0.84
N GLY A 65 7.95 -1.44 1.52
CA GLY A 65 6.50 -1.62 1.57
C GLY A 65 6.04 -2.59 2.66
N GLU A 66 4.73 -2.80 2.70
CA GLU A 66 4.02 -3.63 3.66
C GLU A 66 3.27 -4.74 2.93
N TYR A 67 3.58 -6.01 3.21
CA TYR A 67 3.06 -7.16 2.44
C TYR A 67 1.54 -7.17 2.25
N ARG A 68 0.77 -6.84 3.30
CA ARG A 68 -0.70 -6.82 3.23
C ARG A 68 -1.25 -5.65 2.42
N ARG A 69 -0.62 -4.47 2.52
CA ARG A 69 -1.10 -3.25 1.86
C ARG A 69 -0.65 -3.16 0.41
N ASP A 70 0.56 -3.66 0.14
CA ASP A 70 1.29 -3.53 -1.12
C ASP A 70 1.52 -4.89 -1.79
N PHE A 71 0.57 -5.80 -1.65
CA PHE A 71 0.68 -7.16 -2.17
C PHE A 71 1.12 -7.19 -3.64
N GLY A 72 2.16 -7.97 -3.94
CA GLY A 72 2.76 -8.06 -5.28
C GLY A 72 3.66 -6.88 -5.68
N ARG A 73 3.81 -5.86 -4.83
CA ARG A 73 4.65 -4.67 -5.09
C ARG A 73 5.75 -4.45 -4.04
N THR A 74 5.74 -5.19 -2.93
CA THR A 74 6.81 -5.14 -1.94
C THR A 74 8.13 -5.62 -2.50
N ILE A 75 9.23 -5.06 -2.01
CA ILE A 75 10.58 -5.49 -2.36
C ILE A 75 11.24 -6.12 -1.16
N TYR A 76 11.79 -7.31 -1.38
CA TYR A 76 12.66 -7.98 -0.42
C TYR A 76 13.93 -8.44 -1.13
N LYS A 77 15.08 -8.00 -0.63
CA LYS A 77 16.39 -8.45 -1.09
C LYS A 77 17.27 -8.76 0.09
N LYS A 78 18.10 -9.79 -0.04
CA LYS A 78 19.03 -10.22 1.01
C LYS A 78 20.35 -10.63 0.40
N ILE A 79 21.45 -10.23 1.02
CA ILE A 79 22.80 -10.60 0.60
C ILE A 79 23.64 -10.99 1.82
N GLY A 80 24.58 -11.90 1.61
CA GLY A 80 25.66 -12.13 2.57
C GLY A 80 26.69 -11.02 2.48
N LEU A 81 27.26 -10.66 3.63
CA LEU A 81 28.24 -9.58 3.78
C LEU A 81 29.42 -10.06 4.63
N SER A 82 30.60 -9.44 4.47
CA SER A 82 31.75 -9.71 5.34
C SER A 82 32.22 -8.42 5.99
N PHE A 83 32.07 -8.31 7.32
CA PHE A 83 32.46 -7.12 8.08
C PHE A 83 33.98 -6.92 8.19
N LYS A 84 34.78 -7.91 7.75
CA LYS A 84 36.23 -7.76 7.58
C LYS A 84 36.60 -6.80 6.45
N ARG A 85 35.70 -6.56 5.48
CA ARG A 85 35.92 -5.63 4.36
C ARG A 85 35.94 -4.17 4.84
N THR A 86 36.51 -3.26 4.05
CA THR A 86 36.49 -1.81 4.38
C THR A 86 35.07 -1.24 4.36
N LYS A 87 34.85 -0.10 5.03
CA LYS A 87 33.57 0.62 5.06
C LYS A 87 33.06 0.91 3.65
N GLU A 88 33.95 1.35 2.76
CA GLU A 88 33.66 1.73 1.38
C GLU A 88 33.26 0.51 0.54
N ALA A 89 33.90 -0.65 0.78
CA ALA A 89 33.55 -1.89 0.11
C ALA A 89 32.16 -2.39 0.54
N ILE A 90 31.87 -2.31 1.85
CA ILE A 90 30.54 -2.63 2.39
C ILE A 90 29.48 -1.70 1.80
N LYS A 91 29.68 -0.37 1.86
CA LYS A 91 28.76 0.62 1.27
C LYS A 91 28.48 0.30 -0.20
N ARG A 92 29.52 0.08 -1.00
CA ARG A 92 29.38 -0.21 -2.43
C ARG A 92 28.55 -1.46 -2.67
N GLU A 93 28.78 -2.51 -1.88
CA GLU A 93 28.07 -3.78 -2.02
C GLU A 93 26.61 -3.67 -1.59
N VAL A 94 26.33 -3.00 -0.48
CA VAL A 94 24.98 -2.70 0.02
C VAL A 94 24.22 -1.88 -1.05
N MET A 95 24.80 -0.76 -1.51
CA MET A 95 24.17 0.10 -2.52
C MET A 95 23.89 -0.62 -3.83
N LYS A 96 24.86 -1.43 -4.32
CA LYS A 96 24.75 -2.11 -5.62
C LYS A 96 23.84 -3.32 -5.56
N ARG A 97 24.07 -4.24 -4.62
CA ARG A 97 23.38 -5.55 -4.62
C ARG A 97 21.99 -5.49 -4.00
N LEU A 98 21.75 -4.62 -3.00
CA LEU A 98 20.37 -4.35 -2.54
C LEU A 98 19.64 -3.40 -3.50
N GLY A 99 20.36 -2.70 -4.39
CA GLY A 99 19.76 -1.77 -5.35
C GLY A 99 19.24 -0.50 -4.68
N LEU A 100 19.92 -0.02 -3.62
CA LEU A 100 19.48 1.16 -2.87
C LEU A 100 19.43 2.43 -3.71
N LYS A 101 20.22 2.49 -4.80
CA LYS A 101 20.17 3.59 -5.78
C LYS A 101 18.77 3.81 -6.38
N ASN A 102 17.95 2.75 -6.43
CA ASN A 102 16.62 2.79 -7.03
C ASN A 102 15.51 2.82 -5.96
N VAL A 103 15.85 3.01 -4.67
CA VAL A 103 14.86 3.02 -3.56
C VAL A 103 13.77 4.04 -3.81
N MET A 104 14.11 5.24 -4.27
CA MET A 104 13.12 6.29 -4.54
C MET A 104 12.14 5.90 -5.65
N GLU A 105 12.62 5.23 -6.70
CA GLU A 105 11.77 4.73 -7.78
C GLU A 105 10.79 3.67 -7.25
N TYR A 106 11.30 2.71 -6.47
CA TYR A 106 10.48 1.68 -5.86
C TYR A 106 9.43 2.24 -4.89
N VAL A 107 9.84 3.19 -4.05
CA VAL A 107 8.94 3.89 -3.13
C VAL A 107 7.86 4.65 -3.89
N LYS A 108 8.23 5.37 -4.96
CA LYS A 108 7.26 6.09 -5.79
C LYS A 108 6.24 5.15 -6.42
N ASN A 109 6.69 4.03 -6.98
CA ASN A 109 5.80 3.02 -7.57
C ASN A 109 4.79 2.45 -6.56
N ILE A 110 5.20 2.21 -5.31
CA ILE A 110 4.29 1.75 -4.25
C ILE A 110 3.35 2.89 -3.81
N SER A 111 3.88 4.11 -3.66
CA SER A 111 3.10 5.28 -3.26
C SER A 111 1.99 5.60 -4.26
N ASP A 112 2.30 5.58 -5.57
CA ASP A 112 1.33 5.85 -6.63
C ASP A 112 0.25 4.74 -6.70
N PHE A 113 0.63 3.48 -6.53
CA PHE A 113 -0.32 2.38 -6.38
C PHE A 113 -1.27 2.57 -5.19
N ARG A 114 -0.75 3.01 -4.03
CA ARG A 114 -1.59 3.29 -2.85
C ARG A 114 -2.59 4.40 -3.12
N LYS A 115 -2.17 5.49 -3.80
CA LYS A 115 -3.06 6.60 -4.17
C LYS A 115 -4.17 6.16 -5.12
N GLU A 116 -3.83 5.34 -6.13
CA GLU A 116 -4.83 4.80 -7.06
C GLU A 116 -5.88 3.98 -6.31
N LYS A 117 -5.44 3.11 -5.40
CA LYS A 117 -6.33 2.29 -4.58
C LYS A 117 -7.20 3.11 -3.62
N GLU A 118 -6.64 4.16 -3.03
CA GLU A 118 -7.37 5.09 -2.17
C GLU A 118 -8.43 5.87 -2.97
N ALA A 119 -8.10 6.36 -4.17
CA ALA A 119 -9.05 7.04 -5.03
C ALA A 119 -10.22 6.15 -5.48
N ILE A 120 -9.95 4.87 -5.77
CA ILE A 120 -11.01 3.89 -6.07
C ILE A 120 -11.92 3.73 -4.85
N LYS A 121 -11.34 3.54 -3.65
CA LYS A 121 -12.11 3.35 -2.42
C LYS A 121 -12.97 4.57 -2.08
N GLU A 122 -12.42 5.78 -2.21
CA GLU A 122 -13.15 7.03 -1.97
C GLU A 122 -14.33 7.19 -2.93
N LYS A 123 -14.14 6.83 -4.21
CA LYS A 123 -15.20 6.84 -5.20
C LYS A 123 -16.31 5.85 -4.84
N ASP A 124 -15.95 4.63 -4.45
CA ASP A 124 -16.91 3.60 -4.06
C ASP A 124 -17.68 4.00 -2.79
N GLU A 125 -17.01 4.59 -1.80
CA GLU A 125 -17.66 5.12 -0.58
C GLU A 125 -18.63 6.27 -0.89
N CYS A 126 -18.27 7.16 -1.83
CA CYS A 126 -19.15 8.23 -2.27
C CYS A 126 -20.42 7.67 -2.93
N ILE A 127 -20.28 6.67 -3.82
CA ILE A 127 -21.41 5.99 -4.45
C ILE A 127 -22.28 5.30 -3.41
N ASP A 128 -21.68 4.53 -2.49
CA ASP A 128 -22.38 3.88 -1.38
C ASP A 128 -23.21 4.87 -0.56
N ASN A 129 -22.66 6.04 -0.24
CA ASN A 129 -23.32 7.07 0.55
C ASN A 129 -24.49 7.73 -0.19
N ILE A 130 -24.35 7.98 -1.50
CA ILE A 130 -25.43 8.52 -2.33
C ILE A 130 -26.61 7.54 -2.33
N PHE A 131 -26.36 6.25 -2.59
CA PHE A 131 -27.45 5.26 -2.62
C PHE A 131 -28.13 5.11 -1.26
N LYS A 132 -27.36 5.10 -0.16
CA LYS A 132 -27.90 5.03 1.21
C LYS A 132 -28.78 6.22 1.60
N HIS A 133 -28.62 7.37 0.95
CA HIS A 133 -29.49 8.52 1.18
C HIS A 133 -30.92 8.27 0.71
N TYR A 134 -31.10 7.52 -0.39
CA TYR A 134 -32.40 7.31 -1.02
C TYR A 134 -33.12 6.04 -0.53
N LEU A 135 -32.39 4.95 -0.32
CA LEU A 135 -32.93 3.69 0.18
C LEU A 135 -31.91 3.03 1.11
N PRO A 136 -32.32 2.14 2.03
CA PRO A 136 -31.43 1.45 2.96
C PRO A 136 -30.63 0.34 2.26
N PHE A 137 -29.81 0.70 1.27
CA PHE A 137 -28.93 -0.20 0.54
C PHE A 137 -27.87 -0.81 1.46
N ARG A 138 -27.68 -2.13 1.31
CA ARG A 138 -26.65 -2.95 1.97
C ARG A 138 -25.64 -3.41 0.93
N LYS A 139 -24.40 -3.71 1.36
CA LYS A 139 -23.40 -4.30 0.46
C LYS A 139 -23.82 -5.72 0.07
N SER A 140 -23.79 -6.01 -1.22
CA SER A 140 -23.89 -7.35 -1.81
C SER A 140 -22.51 -8.03 -1.82
N TYR A 141 -22.49 -9.35 -2.05
CA TYR A 141 -21.27 -10.16 -2.11
C TYR A 141 -20.34 -9.82 -3.29
N LEU A 142 -20.84 -9.14 -4.33
CA LEU A 142 -20.12 -8.88 -5.59
C LEU A 142 -20.10 -7.38 -5.93
N ASP A 143 -19.39 -6.56 -5.15
CA ASP A 143 -19.17 -5.11 -5.37
C ASP A 143 -20.44 -4.34 -5.82
N GLY A 144 -21.56 -4.72 -5.22
CA GLY A 144 -22.88 -4.20 -5.56
C GLY A 144 -23.65 -3.77 -4.31
N LEU A 145 -24.75 -3.06 -4.53
CA LEU A 145 -25.64 -2.60 -3.48
C LEU A 145 -27.01 -3.25 -3.64
N PHE A 146 -27.56 -3.74 -2.53
CA PHE A 146 -28.87 -4.37 -2.49
C PHE A 146 -29.80 -3.64 -1.51
N ALA A 147 -30.99 -3.26 -1.96
CA ALA A 147 -32.05 -2.76 -1.09
C ALA A 147 -33.35 -3.51 -1.34
N ARG A 148 -34.22 -3.54 -0.33
CA ARG A 148 -35.59 -4.04 -0.45
C ARG A 148 -36.54 -3.03 0.15
N TYR A 149 -37.59 -2.71 -0.59
CA TYR A 149 -38.69 -1.85 -0.16
C TYR A 149 -40.02 -2.55 -0.48
N GLY A 150 -40.70 -3.02 0.56
CA GLY A 150 -41.87 -3.89 0.40
C GLY A 150 -41.56 -5.19 -0.37
N SER A 151 -42.33 -5.44 -1.43
CA SER A 151 -42.14 -6.59 -2.35
C SER A 151 -41.10 -6.33 -3.45
N THR A 152 -40.59 -5.10 -3.56
CA THR A 152 -39.63 -4.71 -4.60
C THR A 152 -38.20 -4.77 -4.06
N SER A 153 -37.30 -5.29 -4.89
CA SER A 153 -35.87 -5.39 -4.62
C SER A 153 -35.07 -4.63 -5.68
N PHE A 154 -33.96 -4.06 -5.24
CA PHE A 154 -33.05 -3.28 -6.04
C PHE A 154 -31.67 -3.88 -5.90
N ASP A 155 -31.04 -4.21 -7.01
CA ASP A 155 -29.66 -4.68 -7.08
C ASP A 155 -28.87 -3.75 -8.02
N VAL A 156 -27.83 -3.12 -7.48
CA VAL A 156 -26.96 -2.19 -8.20
C VAL A 156 -25.60 -2.86 -8.35
N ASP A 157 -25.23 -3.14 -9.59
CA ASP A 157 -23.87 -3.54 -9.96
C ASP A 157 -23.12 -2.28 -10.41
N ILE A 158 -22.28 -1.76 -9.51
CA ILE A 158 -21.52 -0.52 -9.72
C ILE A 158 -20.51 -0.71 -10.86
N SER A 159 -19.86 -1.88 -10.90
CA SER A 159 -18.84 -2.22 -11.90
C SER A 159 -19.40 -2.26 -13.32
N ARG A 160 -20.60 -2.83 -13.49
CA ARG A 160 -21.29 -2.91 -14.78
C ARG A 160 -22.20 -1.73 -15.06
N LYS A 161 -22.28 -0.75 -14.14
CA LYS A 161 -23.20 0.39 -14.19
C LYS A 161 -24.64 -0.05 -14.46
N LYS A 162 -25.08 -1.11 -13.79
CA LYS A 162 -26.39 -1.73 -13.99
C LYS A 162 -27.21 -1.62 -12.72
N ILE A 163 -28.48 -1.25 -12.86
CA ILE A 163 -29.48 -1.36 -11.80
C ILE A 163 -30.52 -2.37 -12.26
N THR A 164 -30.83 -3.34 -11.40
CA THR A 164 -31.89 -4.33 -11.60
C THR A 164 -32.96 -4.08 -10.56
N ILE A 165 -34.21 -3.94 -11.03
CA ILE A 165 -35.38 -3.74 -10.16
C ILE A 165 -36.28 -4.96 -10.37
N CYS A 166 -36.53 -5.70 -9.30
CA CYS A 166 -37.38 -6.88 -9.31
C CYS A 166 -38.50 -6.70 -8.29
N GLY A 167 -39.74 -6.57 -8.74
CA GLY A 167 -40.91 -6.44 -7.89
C GLY A 167 -42.17 -6.88 -8.61
N ASN A 168 -43.22 -7.15 -7.84
CA ASN A 168 -44.52 -7.57 -8.37
C ASN A 168 -45.49 -6.38 -8.58
N ASP A 169 -45.07 -5.18 -8.18
CA ASP A 169 -45.83 -3.94 -8.34
C ASP A 169 -45.41 -3.23 -9.63
N VAL A 170 -46.20 -3.45 -10.68
CA VAL A 170 -45.93 -2.91 -12.02
C VAL A 170 -46.06 -1.39 -12.04
N ASP A 171 -47.03 -0.83 -11.32
CA ASP A 171 -47.27 0.62 -11.29
C ASP A 171 -46.09 1.35 -10.67
N PHE A 172 -45.52 0.81 -9.59
CA PHE A 172 -44.32 1.36 -8.96
C PHE A 172 -43.10 1.32 -9.91
N VAL A 173 -42.91 0.23 -10.66
CA VAL A 173 -41.83 0.14 -11.66
C VAL A 173 -42.02 1.17 -12.77
N ILE A 174 -43.26 1.33 -13.28
CA ILE A 174 -43.58 2.33 -14.30
C ILE A 174 -43.27 3.75 -13.79
N GLN A 175 -43.61 4.07 -12.54
CA GLN A 175 -43.30 5.39 -11.95
C GLN A 175 -41.80 5.65 -11.89
N ILE A 176 -40.98 4.66 -11.52
CA ILE A 176 -39.52 4.79 -11.51
C ILE A 176 -39.00 5.09 -12.92
N VAL A 177 -39.48 4.37 -13.94
CA VAL A 177 -39.07 4.57 -15.34
C VAL A 177 -39.51 5.95 -15.85
N ALA A 178 -40.73 6.38 -15.54
CA ALA A 178 -41.24 7.69 -15.92
C ALA A 178 -40.43 8.83 -15.29
N TYR A 179 -40.09 8.70 -14.02
CA TYR A 179 -39.24 9.67 -13.31
C TYR A 179 -37.83 9.72 -13.90
N ALA A 180 -37.24 8.56 -14.22
CA ALA A 180 -35.93 8.49 -14.87
C ALA A 180 -35.94 9.17 -16.25
N LYS A 181 -37.00 8.98 -17.04
CA LYS A 181 -37.16 9.67 -18.33
C LYS A 181 -37.22 11.19 -18.17
N LYS A 182 -38.00 11.68 -17.20
CA LYS A 182 -38.09 13.11 -16.88
C LYS A 182 -36.72 13.72 -16.57
N LEU A 183 -35.93 13.06 -15.71
CA LEU A 183 -34.57 13.53 -15.37
C LEU A 183 -33.62 13.55 -16.58
N ILE A 184 -33.75 12.58 -17.49
CA ILE A 184 -32.95 12.56 -18.73
C ILE A 184 -33.33 13.73 -19.62
N ASP A 185 -34.62 14.03 -19.74
CA ASP A 185 -35.10 15.15 -20.57
C ASP A 185 -34.66 16.49 -19.98
N GLU A 186 -34.70 16.66 -18.65
CA GLU A 186 -34.19 17.85 -17.96
C GLU A 186 -32.68 18.05 -18.10
N LYS A 187 -31.89 16.97 -18.20
CA LYS A 187 -30.44 17.04 -18.40
C LYS A 187 -30.04 17.42 -19.84
N ASN A 188 -30.91 17.13 -20.81
CA ASN A 188 -30.66 17.33 -22.23
C ASN A 188 -31.33 18.61 -22.79
N ALA A 189 -32.05 19.36 -21.95
CA ALA A 189 -32.65 20.66 -22.26
C ALA A 189 -31.68 21.80 -21.91
#